data_AF-A0A397UQY1-F1
#
_entry.id   AF-A0A397UQY1-F1
#
_cell.length_a   1.000
_cell.length_b   1.000
_cell.length_c   1.000
_cell.angle_alpha   90.00
_cell.angle_beta   90.00
_cell.angle_gamma   90.00
#
_symmetry.space_group_name_H-M   'P 1'
#
loop_
_entity.id
_entity.type
_entity.pdbx_description
1 polymer ?
#
loop_
_entity_poly.entity_id
_entity_poly.type
_entity_poly.pdbx_seq_one_letter_code
_entity_poly.pdbx_strand_id
1 'polypeptide(L)'
;FILRCSVVSWSGDTPALAKLMCTTGHNSYQGCRYCNLSGIWENHVYFPTKPPKNKQGTIYNPNNLPRRIHQDYLKKIQKWKTAKNDRDKKRIETTMGINGQSILFELKSTNFPDSFPIDIMHLLYENIPGYMFKHWYGCFYSNNSSLNFNEYTVQKSIWTTIGKTMDSNKKSTPIHFG
;
A
#
# COMPACT_ATOMS: atom_id res chain seq x y z
N PHE A 1 -13.17 18.48 34.66
CA PHE A 1 -12.60 17.44 33.78
C PHE A 1 -12.00 18.11 32.54
N ILE A 2 -10.77 17.80 32.15
CA ILE A 2 -10.15 18.33 30.92
C ILE A 2 -9.88 17.14 30.00
N LEU A 3 -10.63 17.04 28.91
CA LEU A 3 -10.38 16.05 27.86
C LEU A 3 -9.17 16.47 27.03
N ARG A 4 -8.17 15.59 26.91
CA ARG A 4 -7.04 15.77 26.00
C ARG A 4 -7.16 14.73 24.90
N CYS A 5 -7.35 15.18 23.66
CA CYS A 5 -7.34 14.33 22.47
C CYS A 5 -5.98 14.48 21.77
N SER A 6 -5.49 13.42 21.15
CA SER A 6 -4.29 13.43 20.31
C SER A 6 -4.49 12.54 19.11
N VAL A 7 -4.12 13.03 17.94
CA VAL A 7 -4.18 12.24 16.70
C VAL A 7 -3.00 11.27 16.71
N VAL A 8 -3.29 9.97 16.63
CA VAL A 8 -2.29 8.89 16.68
C VAL A 8 -2.04 8.24 15.32
N SER A 9 -3.01 8.33 14.41
CA SER A 9 -3.00 7.63 13.12
C SER A 9 -3.66 8.47 12.03
N TRP A 10 -3.10 8.36 10.82
CA TRP A 10 -3.56 9.00 9.59
C TRP A 10 -3.75 7.93 8.52
N SER A 11 -5.00 7.66 8.17
CA SER A 11 -5.37 6.67 7.14
C SER A 11 -5.89 7.37 5.88
N GLY A 12 -5.73 6.69 4.75
CA GLY A 12 -6.21 7.13 3.45
C GLY A 12 -5.57 6.29 2.35
N ASP A 13 -6.07 6.45 1.13
CA ASP A 13 -5.50 5.76 -0.02
C ASP A 13 -4.02 6.15 -0.21
N THR A 14 -3.27 5.30 -0.93
CA THR A 14 -1.82 5.52 -1.09
C THR A 14 -1.48 6.89 -1.72
N PRO A 15 -2.23 7.39 -2.73
CA PRO A 15 -2.06 8.75 -3.25
C PRO A 15 -2.31 9.87 -2.23
N ALA A 16 -3.37 9.82 -1.42
CA ALA A 16 -3.64 10.85 -0.43
C ALA A 16 -2.58 10.86 0.67
N LEU A 17 -2.19 9.69 1.18
CA LEU A 17 -1.12 9.61 2.18
C LEU A 17 0.22 10.08 1.62
N ALA A 18 0.51 9.82 0.34
CA ALA A 18 1.72 10.33 -0.28
C ALA A 18 1.79 11.86 -0.27
N LYS A 19 0.67 12.53 -0.60
CA LYS A 19 0.54 13.99 -0.52
C LYS A 19 0.66 14.50 0.91
N LEU A 20 -0.06 13.89 1.85
CA LEU A 20 -0.07 14.28 3.26
C LEU A 20 1.31 14.14 3.91
N MET A 21 2.05 13.09 3.57
CA MET A 21 3.40 12.84 4.07
C MET A 21 4.49 13.61 3.30
N CYS A 22 4.15 14.31 2.23
CA CYS A 22 5.10 14.93 1.29
C CYS A 22 6.16 13.94 0.77
N THR A 23 5.68 12.79 0.29
CA THR A 23 6.50 11.77 -0.37
C THR A 23 6.22 11.73 -1.87
N THR A 24 7.15 11.18 -2.64
CA THR A 24 7.05 11.09 -4.10
C THR A 24 5.99 10.10 -4.60
N GLY A 25 5.38 9.32 -3.70
CA GLY A 25 4.27 8.42 -4.01
C GLY A 25 4.68 7.05 -4.55
N HIS A 26 3.67 6.21 -4.80
CA HIS A 26 3.83 4.78 -5.11
C HIS A 26 4.57 4.50 -6.41
N ASN A 27 4.45 5.36 -7.43
CA ASN A 27 5.11 5.17 -8.72
C ASN A 27 6.51 5.81 -8.80
N SER A 28 7.18 5.98 -7.65
CA SER A 28 8.53 6.54 -7.58
C SER A 28 9.55 5.48 -7.18
N TYR A 29 10.81 5.64 -7.62
CA TYR A 29 11.90 4.71 -7.29
C TYR A 29 12.19 4.59 -5.79
N GLN A 30 11.68 5.50 -4.96
CA GLN A 30 11.80 5.49 -3.50
C GLN A 30 10.44 5.70 -2.81
N GLY A 31 9.40 5.05 -3.34
CA GLY A 31 8.01 5.24 -2.92
C GLY A 31 7.56 4.49 -1.67
N CYS A 32 8.31 3.49 -1.18
CA CYS A 32 7.97 2.78 0.05
C CYS A 32 7.99 3.75 1.26
N ARG A 33 6.89 3.84 2.01
CA ARG A 33 6.80 4.68 3.22
C ARG A 33 7.61 4.11 4.38
N TYR A 34 7.64 2.78 4.49
CA TYR A 34 8.22 2.09 5.65
C TYR A 34 9.68 1.69 5.48
N CYS A 35 10.21 1.75 4.26
CA CYS A 35 11.46 1.10 3.90
C CYS A 35 12.17 1.83 2.75
N ASN A 36 13.49 1.68 2.64
CA ASN A 36 14.30 2.22 1.56
C ASN A 36 14.50 1.20 0.42
N LEU A 37 13.48 0.38 0.15
CA LEU A 37 13.48 -0.48 -1.04
C LEU A 37 13.51 0.38 -2.30
N SER A 38 14.49 0.11 -3.16
CA SER A 38 14.57 0.72 -4.48
C SER A 38 13.55 0.10 -5.42
N GLY A 39 12.77 0.96 -6.06
CA GLY A 39 11.84 0.56 -7.10
C GLY A 39 12.55 0.12 -8.38
N ILE A 40 11.91 -0.76 -9.14
CA ILE A 40 12.30 -1.19 -10.48
C ILE A 40 11.16 -0.90 -11.43
N TRP A 41 11.45 -0.28 -12.57
CA TRP A 41 10.45 0.04 -13.58
C TRP A 41 10.17 -1.16 -14.50
N GLU A 42 8.89 -1.50 -14.62
CA GLU A 42 8.33 -2.51 -15.52
C GLU A 42 6.88 -2.10 -15.89
N ASN A 43 6.70 -1.15 -16.81
CA ASN A 43 5.46 -0.38 -17.04
C ASN A 43 5.07 0.53 -15.86
N HIS A 44 5.06 -0.02 -14.65
CA HIS A 44 4.93 0.70 -13.38
C HIS A 44 6.17 0.44 -12.52
N VAL A 45 6.40 1.30 -11.52
CA VAL A 45 7.48 1.09 -10.54
C VAL A 45 7.01 0.11 -9.47
N TYR A 46 7.74 -1.00 -9.31
CA TYR A 46 7.51 -2.03 -8.28
C TYR A 46 8.67 -2.08 -7.29
N PHE A 47 8.43 -2.62 -6.09
CA PHE A 47 9.45 -2.72 -5.03
C PHE A 47 9.79 -4.19 -4.71
N PRO A 48 10.40 -4.94 -5.62
CA PRO A 48 10.71 -6.33 -5.37
C PRO A 48 11.90 -6.49 -4.42
N THR A 49 11.87 -7.52 -3.59
CA THR A 49 13.03 -7.90 -2.75
C THR A 49 14.13 -8.58 -3.55
N LYS A 50 13.79 -9.18 -4.68
CA LYS A 50 14.71 -9.75 -5.67
C LYS A 50 14.38 -9.18 -7.04
N PRO A 51 15.36 -8.55 -7.74
CA PRO A 51 15.13 -8.06 -9.09
C PRO A 51 14.68 -9.19 -10.04
N PRO A 52 13.80 -8.89 -11.02
CA PRO A 52 13.51 -9.83 -12.11
C PRO A 52 14.78 -10.25 -12.86
N LYS A 53 14.79 -11.46 -13.46
CA LYS A 53 15.98 -12.07 -14.09
C LYS A 53 16.73 -11.17 -15.09
N ASN A 54 16.03 -10.22 -15.73
CA ASN A 54 16.59 -9.33 -16.77
C ASN A 54 16.77 -7.88 -16.30
N LYS A 55 16.67 -7.61 -14.99
CA LYS A 55 16.79 -6.26 -14.43
C LYS A 55 17.87 -6.24 -13.35
N GLN A 56 18.69 -5.19 -13.37
CA GLN A 56 19.63 -4.93 -12.30
C GLN A 56 18.90 -4.31 -11.10
N GLY A 57 19.34 -4.65 -9.90
CA GLY A 57 18.82 -4.07 -8.67
C GLY A 57 19.44 -4.69 -7.43
N THR A 58 19.09 -4.12 -6.28
CA THR A 58 19.55 -4.62 -4.98
C THR A 58 18.72 -5.83 -4.56
N ILE A 59 19.38 -6.86 -4.03
CA ILE A 59 18.72 -7.98 -3.38
C ILE A 59 18.57 -7.63 -1.90
N TYR A 60 17.34 -7.70 -1.40
CA TYR A 60 17.00 -7.41 -0.02
C TYR A 60 16.58 -8.69 0.71
N ASN A 61 16.97 -8.81 1.98
CA ASN A 61 16.43 -9.83 2.88
C ASN A 61 15.03 -9.40 3.34
N PRO A 62 13.95 -10.14 3.03
CA PRO A 62 12.60 -9.79 3.46
C PRO A 62 12.44 -9.67 4.98
N ASN A 63 13.23 -10.43 5.75
CA ASN A 63 13.20 -10.39 7.22
C ASN A 63 14.03 -9.25 7.82
N ASN A 64 14.83 -8.55 7.00
CA ASN A 64 15.69 -7.44 7.44
C ASN A 64 15.74 -6.35 6.35
N LEU A 65 14.59 -5.76 6.07
CA LEU A 65 14.49 -4.65 5.12
C LEU A 65 15.11 -3.38 5.71
N PRO A 66 15.67 -2.49 4.87
CA PRO A 66 16.19 -1.20 5.33
C PRO A 66 15.04 -0.28 5.72
N ARG A 67 14.56 -0.41 6.96
CA ARG A 67 13.41 0.36 7.48
C ARG A 67 13.72 1.85 7.53
N ARG A 68 12.69 2.67 7.29
CA ARG A 68 12.71 4.11 7.53
C ARG A 68 12.23 4.38 8.94
N ILE A 69 12.94 5.23 9.67
CA ILE A 69 12.52 5.73 10.98
C ILE A 69 12.26 7.24 10.94
N HIS A 70 11.61 7.78 11.97
CA HIS A 70 11.26 9.20 12.06
C HIS A 70 12.45 10.13 11.83
N GLN A 71 13.58 9.80 12.44
CA GLN A 71 14.81 10.56 12.29
C GLN A 71 15.35 10.57 10.85
N ASP A 72 15.13 9.50 10.09
CA ASP A 72 15.53 9.44 8.68
C ASP A 72 14.72 10.43 7.85
N TYR A 73 13.42 10.53 8.11
CA TYR A 73 12.57 11.50 7.45
C TYR A 73 13.04 12.94 7.73
N LEU A 74 13.32 13.28 8.99
CA LEU A 74 13.85 14.60 9.34
C LEU A 74 15.17 14.92 8.62
N LYS A 75 16.11 13.96 8.59
CA LYS A 75 17.39 14.12 7.88
C LYS A 75 17.19 14.33 6.38
N LYS A 76 16.30 13.55 5.76
CA LYS A 76 15.97 13.69 4.33
C LYS A 76 15.35 15.06 4.07
N ILE A 77 14.37 15.48 4.87
CA ILE A 77 13.68 16.77 4.73
C ILE A 77 14.68 17.92 4.83
N GLN A 78 15.61 17.84 5.79
CA GLN A 78 16.65 18.86 5.92
C GLN A 78 17.50 18.95 4.65
N LYS A 79 17.91 17.81 4.07
CA LYS A 79 18.63 17.80 2.79
C LYS A 79 17.81 18.40 1.64
N TRP A 80 16.52 18.09 1.56
CA TRP A 80 15.61 18.65 0.56
C TRP A 80 15.44 20.17 0.70
N LYS A 81 15.36 20.68 1.93
CA LYS A 81 15.29 22.13 2.22
C LYS A 81 16.56 22.87 1.84
N THR A 82 17.73 22.26 2.05
CA THR A 82 19.04 22.85 1.75
C THR A 82 19.51 22.55 0.33
N ALA A 83 18.62 22.12 -0.57
CA ALA A 83 18.97 21.84 -1.96
C ALA A 83 19.51 23.10 -2.64
N LYS A 84 20.59 22.97 -3.42
CA LYS A 84 21.29 24.13 -4.00
C LYS A 84 20.51 24.82 -5.11
N ASN A 85 19.73 24.05 -5.86
CA ASN A 85 18.92 24.50 -6.99
C ASN A 85 17.87 23.42 -7.33
N ASP A 86 16.99 23.71 -8.29
CA ASP A 86 15.89 22.81 -8.66
C ASP A 86 16.36 21.45 -9.19
N ARG A 87 17.51 21.38 -9.87
CA ARG A 87 18.07 20.11 -10.35
C ARG A 87 18.50 19.24 -9.18
N ASP A 88 19.18 19.82 -8.20
CA ASP A 88 19.59 19.13 -6.98
C ASP A 88 18.37 18.67 -6.17
N LYS A 89 17.35 19.53 -6.07
CA LYS A 89 16.08 19.22 -5.42
C LYS A 89 15.39 18.01 -6.06
N LYS A 90 15.25 17.99 -7.39
CA LYS A 90 14.66 16.86 -8.13
C LYS A 90 15.46 15.57 -7.97
N ARG A 91 16.79 15.67 -7.92
CA ARG A 91 17.67 14.52 -7.64
C ARG A 91 17.44 13.98 -6.22
N ILE A 92 17.32 14.85 -5.22
CA ILE A 92 17.01 14.45 -3.83
C ILE A 92 15.63 13.79 -3.77
N GLU A 93 14.62 14.35 -4.41
CA GLU A 93 13.27 13.78 -4.48
C GLU A 93 13.30 12.36 -5.04
N THR A 94 13.97 12.17 -6.17
CA THR A 94 14.11 10.87 -6.84
C THR A 94 14.86 9.83 -5.98
N THR A 95 15.90 10.26 -5.27
CA THR A 95 16.80 9.36 -4.52
C THR A 95 16.39 9.13 -3.07
N MET A 96 15.57 9.99 -2.48
CA MET A 96 15.19 9.91 -1.06
C MET A 96 13.70 9.67 -0.85
N GLY A 97 12.88 9.89 -1.87
CA GLY A 97 11.45 9.62 -1.87
C GLY A 97 10.60 10.66 -1.14
N ILE A 98 11.13 11.86 -0.94
CA ILE A 98 10.48 12.97 -0.24
C ILE A 98 10.47 14.22 -1.13
N ASN A 99 9.37 14.95 -1.16
CA ASN A 99 9.18 16.14 -2.00
C ASN A 99 8.70 17.37 -1.22
N GLY A 100 8.79 17.32 0.10
CA GLY A 100 8.46 18.44 0.97
C GLY A 100 8.57 18.09 2.44
N GLN A 101 8.13 19.03 3.28
CA GLN A 101 7.90 18.80 4.70
C GLN A 101 6.40 18.84 4.98
N SER A 102 5.88 17.75 5.54
CA SER A 102 4.51 17.73 6.04
C SER A 102 4.37 18.61 7.28
N ILE A 103 3.27 19.36 7.38
CA ILE A 103 2.91 20.11 8.60
C ILE A 103 2.75 19.18 9.81
N LEU A 104 2.48 17.89 9.59
CA LEU A 104 2.28 16.91 10.64
C LEU A 104 3.54 16.64 11.48
N PHE A 105 4.73 17.06 11.02
CA PHE A 105 5.94 17.04 11.85
C PHE A 105 5.85 18.00 13.06
N GLU A 106 4.93 18.97 13.06
CA GLU A 106 4.68 19.86 14.20
C GLU A 106 3.90 19.16 15.33
N LEU A 107 3.22 18.06 15.02
CA LEU A 107 2.43 17.29 15.98
C LEU A 107 3.31 16.27 16.71
N LYS A 108 3.53 16.49 18.01
CA LYS A 108 4.32 15.59 18.86
C LYS A 108 3.78 14.16 18.94
N SER A 109 2.49 13.96 18.64
CA SER A 109 1.84 12.64 18.64
C SER A 109 2.01 11.88 17.31
N THR A 110 2.53 12.52 16.26
CA THR A 110 2.71 11.88 14.95
C THR A 110 4.13 11.35 14.79
N ASN A 111 4.26 10.06 14.49
CA ASN A 111 5.51 9.40 14.20
C ASN A 111 5.54 8.97 12.72
N PHE A 112 6.66 9.20 12.04
CA PHE A 112 6.82 8.87 10.62
C PHE A 112 7.75 7.66 10.51
N PRO A 113 7.39 6.59 9.78
CA PRO A 113 6.14 6.36 9.05
C PRO A 113 5.02 5.71 9.89
N ASP A 114 5.27 5.41 11.17
CA ASP A 114 4.43 4.49 11.97
C ASP A 114 3.00 5.00 12.25
N SER A 115 2.76 6.30 12.26
CA SER A 115 1.41 6.89 12.37
C SER A 115 0.62 6.88 11.05
N PHE A 116 1.18 6.33 9.96
CA PHE A 116 0.53 6.27 8.66
C PHE A 116 0.37 4.81 8.26
N PRO A 117 -0.61 4.06 8.81
CA PRO A 117 -0.81 2.66 8.48
C PRO A 117 -1.12 2.44 7.00
N ILE A 118 -1.05 1.17 6.59
CA ILE A 118 -1.52 0.76 5.27
C ILE A 118 -3.03 0.83 5.25
N ASP A 119 -3.58 1.29 4.14
CA ASP A 119 -5.02 1.31 3.95
C ASP A 119 -5.57 -0.11 3.83
N ILE A 120 -6.14 -0.61 4.93
CA ILE A 120 -6.72 -1.96 5.01
C ILE A 120 -7.95 -2.07 4.11
N MET A 121 -8.72 -0.99 3.92
CA MET A 121 -9.91 -0.99 3.08
C MET A 121 -9.58 -1.30 1.64
N HIS A 122 -8.73 -0.47 1.03
CA HIS A 122 -8.34 -0.69 -0.36
C HIS A 122 -7.51 -1.97 -0.51
N LEU A 123 -6.61 -2.28 0.44
CA LEU A 123 -5.74 -3.44 0.30
C LEU A 123 -6.51 -4.77 0.46
N LEU A 124 -7.26 -4.95 1.54
CA LEU A 124 -7.87 -6.25 1.88
C LEU A 124 -9.33 -6.38 1.43
N TYR A 125 -10.10 -5.29 1.47
CA TYR A 125 -11.55 -5.36 1.24
C TYR A 125 -11.98 -4.97 -0.17
N GLU A 126 -11.19 -4.18 -0.90
CA GLU A 126 -11.51 -3.83 -2.28
C GLU A 126 -10.75 -4.69 -3.29
N ASN A 127 -9.42 -4.75 -3.16
CA ASN A 127 -8.59 -5.37 -4.19
C ASN A 127 -8.53 -6.90 -4.14
N ILE A 128 -8.60 -7.50 -2.95
CA ILE A 128 -8.45 -8.95 -2.77
C ILE A 128 -9.75 -9.76 -3.01
N PRO A 129 -10.95 -9.32 -2.56
CA PRO A 129 -12.11 -10.21 -2.56
C PRO A 129 -12.55 -10.66 -3.95
N GLY A 130 -12.40 -9.81 -4.98
CA GLY A 130 -12.69 -10.20 -6.36
C GLY A 130 -11.79 -11.35 -6.86
N TYR A 131 -10.51 -11.34 -6.48
CA TYR A 131 -9.58 -12.42 -6.81
C TYR A 131 -9.87 -13.69 -6.01
N MET A 132 -10.17 -13.57 -4.72
CA MET A 132 -10.57 -14.72 -3.89
C MET A 132 -11.85 -15.37 -4.42
N PHE A 133 -12.84 -14.57 -4.81
CA PHE A 133 -14.05 -15.07 -5.44
C PHE A 133 -13.76 -15.85 -6.72
N LYS A 134 -12.91 -15.33 -7.62
CA LYS A 134 -12.50 -16.06 -8.83
C LYS A 134 -11.79 -17.38 -8.52
N HIS A 135 -10.98 -17.43 -7.46
CA HIS A 135 -10.35 -18.66 -7.00
C HIS A 135 -11.39 -19.68 -6.52
N TRP A 136 -12.29 -19.28 -5.62
CA TRP A 136 -13.34 -20.17 -5.10
C TRP A 136 -14.35 -20.58 -6.17
N TYR A 137 -14.59 -19.74 -7.17
CA TYR A 137 -15.46 -20.08 -8.30
C TYR A 137 -14.78 -20.99 -9.34
N GLY A 138 -13.44 -21.11 -9.31
CA GLY A 138 -12.69 -21.93 -10.26
C GLY A 138 -12.50 -21.28 -11.63
N CYS A 139 -12.41 -19.94 -11.70
CA CYS A 139 -12.19 -19.20 -12.95
C CYS A 139 -10.99 -18.23 -12.88
N PHE A 140 -10.11 -18.40 -11.89
CA PHE A 140 -8.99 -17.49 -11.67
C PHE A 140 -7.93 -17.58 -12.77
N TYR A 141 -7.48 -18.80 -13.12
CA TYR A 141 -6.48 -19.03 -14.15
C TYR A 141 -7.16 -19.21 -15.51
N SER A 142 -7.20 -18.16 -16.34
CA SER A 142 -7.84 -18.19 -17.66
C SER A 142 -7.20 -19.18 -18.63
N ASN A 143 -5.88 -19.35 -18.53
CA ASN A 143 -5.09 -20.13 -19.50
C ASN A 143 -4.76 -21.54 -18.99
N ASN A 144 -5.21 -21.90 -17.79
CA ASN A 144 -4.90 -23.20 -17.21
C ASN A 144 -6.03 -23.67 -16.29
N SER A 145 -7.01 -24.36 -16.89
CA SER A 145 -8.18 -24.86 -16.17
C SER A 145 -7.83 -25.88 -15.09
N SER A 146 -6.73 -26.63 -15.22
CA SER A 146 -6.36 -27.62 -14.20
C SER A 146 -6.00 -26.97 -12.85
N LEU A 147 -5.38 -25.78 -12.88
CA LEU A 147 -5.06 -24.99 -11.69
C LEU A 147 -6.28 -24.41 -10.98
N ASN A 148 -7.45 -24.45 -11.60
CA ASN A 148 -8.70 -24.00 -10.99
C ASN A 148 -9.42 -25.11 -10.21
N PHE A 149 -8.98 -26.37 -10.30
CA PHE A 149 -9.57 -27.49 -9.57
C PHE A 149 -8.75 -27.79 -8.31
N ASN A 150 -9.06 -27.09 -7.22
CA ASN A 150 -8.41 -27.28 -5.92
C ASN A 150 -9.44 -27.64 -4.85
N GLU A 151 -8.97 -28.07 -3.68
CA GLU A 151 -9.80 -28.41 -2.51
C GLU A 151 -10.71 -27.26 -2.03
N TYR A 152 -10.30 -26.02 -2.29
CA TYR A 152 -11.05 -24.81 -1.93
C TYR A 152 -11.97 -24.29 -3.05
N THR A 153 -12.05 -24.99 -4.18
CA THR A 153 -12.97 -24.63 -5.27
C THR A 153 -14.38 -25.09 -4.90
N VAL A 154 -15.31 -24.14 -4.82
CA VAL A 154 -16.70 -24.37 -4.44
C VAL A 154 -17.50 -24.77 -5.69
N GLN A 155 -18.27 -25.86 -5.57
CA GLN A 155 -19.08 -26.36 -6.68
C GLN A 155 -20.15 -25.36 -7.10
N LYS A 156 -20.46 -25.32 -8.41
CA LYS A 156 -21.48 -24.43 -8.97
C LYS A 156 -22.87 -24.63 -8.36
N SER A 157 -23.20 -25.85 -7.95
CA SER A 157 -24.44 -26.17 -7.22
C SER A 157 -24.53 -25.40 -5.89
N ILE A 158 -23.44 -25.35 -5.13
CA ILE A 158 -23.35 -24.62 -3.85
C ILE A 158 -23.49 -23.12 -4.10
N TRP A 159 -22.81 -22.56 -5.11
CA TRP A 159 -22.97 -21.15 -5.49
C TRP A 159 -24.42 -20.81 -5.87
N THR A 160 -25.10 -21.70 -6.57
CA THR A 160 -26.51 -21.54 -6.92
C THR A 160 -27.40 -21.51 -5.67
N THR A 161 -27.12 -22.38 -4.69
CA THR A 161 -27.81 -22.37 -3.39
C THR A 161 -27.57 -21.07 -2.64
N ILE A 162 -26.31 -20.63 -2.53
CA ILE A 162 -25.95 -19.35 -1.88
C ILE A 162 -26.71 -18.19 -2.54
N GLY A 163 -26.71 -18.12 -3.88
CA GLY A 163 -27.40 -17.06 -4.62
C GLY A 163 -28.90 -17.04 -4.36
N LYS A 164 -29.56 -18.21 -4.35
CA LYS A 164 -30.99 -18.33 -4.02
C LYS A 164 -31.29 -17.92 -2.58
N THR A 165 -30.43 -18.30 -1.63
CA THR A 165 -30.56 -17.90 -0.22
C THR A 165 -30.40 -16.40 -0.06
N MET A 166 -29.40 -15.79 -0.71
CA MET A 166 -29.19 -14.33 -0.68
C MET A 166 -30.39 -13.57 -1.27
N ASP A 167 -30.94 -14.03 -2.39
CA ASP A 167 -32.12 -13.42 -3.02
C ASP A 167 -33.36 -13.50 -2.13
N SER A 168 -33.61 -14.68 -1.53
CA SER A 168 -34.72 -14.89 -0.59
C SER A 168 -34.63 -13.99 0.65
N ASN A 169 -33.41 -13.71 1.11
CA ASN A 169 -33.15 -12.92 2.31
C ASN A 169 -32.85 -11.44 2.01
N LYS A 170 -33.00 -10.98 0.76
CA LYS A 170 -32.66 -9.62 0.33
C LYS A 170 -33.27 -8.51 1.20
N LYS A 171 -34.50 -8.72 1.71
CA LYS A 171 -35.21 -7.75 2.57
C LYS A 171 -34.63 -7.64 3.99
N SER A 172 -33.90 -8.66 4.43
CA SER A 172 -33.25 -8.72 5.76
C SER A 172 -31.79 -8.28 5.74
N THR A 173 -31.19 -8.13 4.55
CA THR A 173 -29.81 -7.65 4.41
C THR A 173 -29.76 -6.14 4.68
N PRO A 174 -28.92 -5.67 5.61
CA PRO A 174 -28.74 -4.24 5.86
C PRO A 174 -28.30 -3.52 4.58
N ILE A 175 -28.96 -2.41 4.26
CA ILE A 175 -28.65 -1.60 3.05
C ILE A 175 -27.30 -0.89 3.23
N HIS A 176 -26.93 -0.58 4.48
CA HIS A 176 -25.65 -0.01 4.85
C HIS A 176 -25.13 -0.69 6.11
N PHE A 177 -23.84 -1.03 6.10
CA PHE A 177 -23.07 -1.22 7.32
C PHE A 177 -22.44 0.14 7.61
N GLY A 178 -22.70 0.67 8.81
CA GLY A 178 -22.39 2.05 9.21
C GLY A 178 -20.94 2.44 9.03
#